data_AF-A0A8J6TV16-F1
#
_entry.id   AF-A0A8J6TV16-F1
#
_cell.length_a   1.000
_cell.length_b   1.000
_cell.length_c   1.000
_cell.angle_alpha   90.00
_cell.angle_beta   90.00
_cell.angle_gamma   90.00
#
_symmetry.space_group_name_H-M   'P 1'
#
loop_
_entity.id
_entity.type
_entity.pdbx_description
1 polymer ?
#
loop_
_entity_poly.entity_id
_entity_poly.type
_entity_poly.pdbx_seq_one_letter_code
_entity_poly.pdbx_strand_id
1 'polypeptide(L)' 'MTASTSSQPARPDGVRVRFCPSPTGTPHVGLIRTALFNWAHAR' A
#
# COMPACT_ATOMS: atom_id res chain seq x y z
N MET A 1 29.69 -19.20 24.12
CA MET A 1 28.40 -19.88 23.88
C MET A 1 27.69 -19.12 22.77
N THR A 2 27.56 -19.77 21.61
CA THR A 2 27.19 -19.19 20.31
C THR A 2 25.69 -19.25 20.00
N ALA A 3 25.23 -18.28 19.19
CA ALA A 3 24.05 -18.26 18.31
C ALA A 3 22.65 -18.26 18.97
N SER A 4 21.62 -17.55 18.48
CA SER A 4 21.32 -17.06 17.12
C SER A 4 20.23 -15.97 17.16
N THR A 5 20.51 -14.78 16.64
CA THR A 5 19.46 -13.80 16.30
C THR A 5 18.96 -14.12 14.89
N SER A 6 17.75 -14.65 14.77
CA SER A 6 17.09 -14.83 13.47
C SER A 6 16.69 -13.47 12.89
N SER A 7 17.59 -12.82 12.15
CA SER A 7 17.22 -11.74 11.24
C SER A 7 16.61 -12.37 9.99
N GLN A 8 15.32 -12.68 10.05
CA GLN A 8 14.58 -12.88 8.82
C GLN A 8 14.28 -11.49 8.26
N PRO A 9 14.73 -11.12 7.04
CA PRO A 9 14.20 -9.92 6.42
C PRO A 9 12.69 -10.15 6.33
N ALA A 10 11.91 -9.28 7.00
CA ALA A 10 10.46 -9.32 6.92
C ALA A 10 10.12 -9.27 5.43
N ARG A 11 9.69 -10.42 4.89
CA ARG A 11 9.21 -10.51 3.51
C ARG A 11 8.14 -9.42 3.42
N PRO A 12 8.27 -8.43 2.50
CA PRO A 12 7.47 -7.23 2.56
C PRO A 12 6.01 -7.64 2.71
N ASP A 13 5.48 -7.34 3.88
CA ASP A 13 4.17 -7.69 4.38
C ASP A 13 3.11 -6.98 3.53
N GLY A 14 2.86 -7.53 2.33
CA GLY A 14 1.92 -7.00 1.37
C GLY A 14 2.43 -5.80 0.57
N VAL A 15 1.85 -5.62 -0.62
CA VAL A 15 2.13 -4.46 -1.47
C VAL A 15 1.44 -3.23 -0.88
N ARG A 16 2.20 -2.18 -0.57
CA ARG A 16 1.66 -0.94 0.00
C ARG A 16 1.52 0.14 -1.08
N VAL A 17 0.31 0.66 -1.23
CA VAL A 17 0.02 1.77 -2.15
C VAL A 17 -0.57 2.96 -1.40
N ARG A 18 -0.36 4.17 -1.91
CA ARG A 18 -0.90 5.42 -1.35
C ARG A 18 -1.76 6.13 -2.39
N PHE A 19 -2.85 6.72 -1.93
CA PHE A 19 -3.73 7.53 -2.75
C PHE A 19 -3.60 9.01 -2.35
N CYS A 20 -3.18 9.88 -3.28
CA CYS A 20 -2.97 11.31 -3.06
C CYS A 20 -3.85 12.14 -4.01
N PRO A 21 -5.14 12.33 -3.68
CA PRO A 21 -5.99 13.24 -4.43
C PRO A 21 -5.61 14.69 -4.12
N SER A 22 -5.87 15.59 -5.08
CA SER A 22 -5.82 17.03 -4.81
C SER A 22 -6.94 17.41 -3.84
N PRO A 23 -6.67 18.25 -2.81
CA PRO A 23 -7.68 18.63 -1.81
C PRO A 23 -8.73 19.61 -2.36
N THR A 24 -8.57 20.09 -3.58
CA THR A 24 -9.37 21.18 -4.17
C THR A 24 -10.55 20.73 -5.06
N GLY A 25 -10.74 19.43 -5.28
CA GLY A 25 -11.78 18.91 -6.17
C GLY A 25 -12.65 17.82 -5.52
N THR A 26 -13.91 17.73 -5.92
CA THR A 26 -14.79 16.64 -5.50
C THR A 26 -14.36 15.32 -6.14
N PRO A 27 -14.50 14.18 -5.44
CA PRO A 27 -14.25 12.87 -6.02
C PRO A 27 -15.12 12.63 -7.25
N HIS A 28 -14.50 12.57 -8.42
CA HIS A 28 -15.16 12.20 -9.67
C HIS A 28 -14.89 10.72 -10.00
N VAL A 29 -15.59 10.17 -10.99
CA VAL A 29 -15.54 8.74 -11.33
C VAL A 29 -14.12 8.22 -11.59
N GLY A 30 -13.24 9.05 -12.17
CA GLY A 30 -11.84 8.71 -12.38
C GLY A 30 -11.08 8.49 -11.07
N LEU A 31 -11.34 9.36 -10.09
CA LEU A 31 -10.73 9.28 -8.76
C LEU A 31 -11.12 7.98 -8.03
N ILE A 32 -12.40 7.61 -8.12
CA ILE A 32 -12.94 6.41 -7.49
C ILE A 32 -12.33 5.14 -8.10
N ARG A 33 -12.21 5.08 -9.43
CA ARG A 33 -11.53 3.95 -10.11
C ARG A 33 -10.10 3.79 -9.62
N THR A 34 -9.35 4.88 -9.53
CA THR A 34 -7.95 4.85 -9.07
C THR A 34 -7.85 4.37 -7.62
N ALA A 35 -8.73 4.84 -6.73
CA ALA A 35 -8.76 4.39 -5.34
C ALA A 35 -9.08 2.88 -5.22
N LEU A 36 -10.06 2.39 -5.98
CA LEU A 36 -10.44 0.98 -5.99
C LEU A 36 -9.34 0.08 -6.57
N PHE A 37 -8.68 0.51 -7.65
CA PHE A 37 -7.55 -0.23 -8.22
C PHE A 37 -6.40 -0.34 -7.23
N ASN A 38 -6.03 0.77 -6.59
CA ASN A 38 -4.99 0.78 -5.56
C ASN A 38 -5.36 -0.15 -4.41
N TRP A 39 -6.60 -0.09 -3.92
CA TRP A 39 -7.06 -1.01 -2.89
C TRP A 39 -6.97 -2.48 -3.30
N ALA A 40 -7.42 -2.83 -4.52
CA ALA A 40 -7.36 -4.20 -5.03
C ALA A 40 -5.94 -4.70 -5.26
N HIS A 41 -5.01 -3.81 -5.63
CA HIS A 41 -3.60 -4.13 -5.85
C HIS A 41 -2.82 -4.36 -4.54
N ALA A 42 -3.27 -3.72 -3.45
CA ALA A 42 -2.67 -3.87 -2.13
C ALA A 42 -3.32 -4.97 -1.27
N ARG A 43 -4.40 -5.58 -1.77
CA ARG A 43 -5.11 -6.68 -1.11
C ARG A 43 -4.54 -8.02 -1.51
#